data_AF-A0A935TRY6-F1
#
_entry.id   AF-A0A935TRY6-F1
#
_cell.length_a   1.000
_cell.length_b   1.000
_cell.length_c   1.000
_cell.angle_alpha   90.00
_cell.angle_beta   90.00
_cell.angle_gamma   90.00
#
_symmetry.space_group_name_H-M   'P 1'
#
loop_
_entity.id
_entity.type
_entity.pdbx_description
1 polymer ?
#
loop_
_entity_poly.entity_id
_entity_poly.type
_entity_poly.pdbx_seq_one_letter_code
_entity_poly.pdbx_strand_id
1 'polypeptide(L)'
;MIPNPPDYPFFEEMNSSKSYPQYRDGAGNLLPNEDLELREKLMQDLVKKFSRKLLFEGTVRSGTVSFVQEDKTASFQSEIGGGKCIFYIIIPNEKTWLATTGFETEERAEILLFIAENTLRQQISTAEAYYKISDEEIAFFYK
;
A
#
# COMPACT_ATOMS: atom_id res chain seq x y z
N MET A 1 -26.99 -10.88 37.23
CA MET A 1 -27.79 -10.33 36.12
C MET A 1 -27.10 -9.06 35.66
N ILE A 2 -26.49 -9.09 34.48
CA ILE A 2 -25.95 -7.89 33.84
C ILE A 2 -27.15 -7.24 33.14
N PRO A 3 -27.45 -5.94 33.35
CA PRO A 3 -28.56 -5.29 32.66
C PRO A 3 -28.30 -5.32 31.16
N ASN A 4 -29.36 -5.61 30.38
CA ASN A 4 -29.28 -5.52 28.93
C ASN A 4 -28.82 -4.11 28.54
N PRO A 5 -27.91 -3.98 27.55
CA PRO A 5 -27.53 -2.68 27.03
C PRO A 5 -28.78 -1.95 26.53
N PRO A 6 -28.83 -0.61 26.64
CA PRO A 6 -29.95 0.17 26.09
C PRO A 6 -30.09 -0.15 24.61
N ASP A 7 -31.34 -0.28 24.14
CA ASP A 7 -31.66 -0.36 22.71
C ASP A 7 -31.18 0.93 22.06
N TYR A 8 -29.96 0.88 21.51
CA TYR A 8 -29.55 1.84 20.51
C TYR A 8 -30.49 1.64 19.32
N PRO A 9 -31.03 2.71 18.71
CA PRO A 9 -31.77 2.55 17.47
C PRO A 9 -30.83 1.84 16.49
N PHE A 10 -31.16 0.58 16.26
CA PHE A 10 -30.60 -0.25 15.22
C PHE A 10 -30.69 0.59 13.94
N PHE A 11 -29.58 0.73 13.22
CA PHE A 11 -29.51 1.45 11.94
C PHE A 11 -30.43 0.75 10.93
N GLU A 12 -31.73 0.94 11.08
CA GLU A 12 -32.77 0.47 10.19
C GLU A 12 -33.10 1.63 9.25
N GLU A 13 -33.12 1.28 7.96
CA GLU A 13 -33.30 2.16 6.80
C GLU A 13 -32.06 2.92 6.29
N MET A 14 -31.01 2.15 6.00
CA MET A 14 -30.03 2.51 4.97
C MET A 14 -30.50 2.11 3.54
N ASN A 15 -31.83 2.05 3.33
CA ASN A 15 -32.47 1.91 2.02
C ASN A 15 -33.13 3.23 1.64
N SER A 16 -32.32 4.24 1.39
CA SER A 16 -32.73 5.38 0.60
C SER A 16 -31.56 5.72 -0.28
N SER A 17 -31.79 5.75 -1.59
CA SER A 17 -30.92 6.36 -2.59
C SER A 17 -30.71 7.84 -2.26
N LYS A 18 -30.01 8.14 -1.15
CA LYS A 18 -29.74 9.50 -0.70
C LYS A 18 -28.71 10.06 -1.64
N SER A 19 -29.20 10.74 -2.68
CA SER A 19 -28.43 11.78 -3.35
C SER A 19 -27.87 12.70 -2.26
N TYR A 20 -26.57 12.95 -2.30
CA TYR A 20 -25.88 13.84 -1.36
C TYR A 20 -26.63 15.18 -1.18
N PRO A 21 -26.64 15.78 0.02
CA PRO A 21 -27.31 17.06 0.23
C PRO A 21 -26.74 18.10 -0.73
N GLN A 22 -27.60 18.63 -1.61
CA GLN A 22 -27.23 19.65 -2.58
C GLN A 22 -27.47 21.02 -1.97
N TYR A 23 -26.43 21.85 -1.93
CA TYR A 23 -26.52 23.21 -1.41
C TYR A 23 -26.85 24.20 -2.53
N ARG A 24 -27.61 25.22 -2.19
CA ARG A 24 -27.97 26.31 -3.11
C ARG A 24 -27.39 27.63 -2.63
N ASP A 25 -27.05 28.50 -3.57
CA ASP A 25 -26.61 29.87 -3.27
C ASP A 25 -27.80 30.76 -2.83
N GLY A 26 -27.49 32.01 -2.44
CA GLY A 26 -28.51 33.00 -2.04
C GLY A 26 -29.47 33.44 -3.17
N ALA A 27 -29.20 33.04 -4.42
CA ALA A 27 -30.04 33.28 -5.59
C ALA A 27 -30.82 32.00 -6.02
N GLY A 28 -30.65 30.88 -5.32
CA GLY A 28 -31.32 29.60 -5.57
C GLY A 28 -30.62 28.67 -6.58
N ASN A 29 -29.45 29.05 -7.10
CA ASN A 29 -28.64 28.21 -7.99
C ASN A 29 -27.95 27.09 -7.20
N LEU A 30 -27.74 25.93 -7.83
CA LEU A 30 -27.01 24.82 -7.20
C LEU A 30 -25.52 25.16 -7.12
N LEU A 31 -24.93 24.98 -5.94
CA LEU A 31 -23.49 25.05 -5.77
C LEU A 31 -22.82 23.80 -6.37
N PRO A 32 -21.62 23.93 -6.95
CA PRO A 32 -20.87 22.78 -7.42
C PRO A 32 -20.54 21.84 -6.25
N ASN A 33 -20.77 20.54 -6.45
CA ASN A 33 -20.49 19.52 -5.44
C ASN A 33 -19.02 19.07 -5.53
N GLU A 34 -18.08 19.98 -5.27
CA GLU A 34 -16.64 19.70 -5.26
C GLU A 34 -16.27 18.55 -4.30
N ASP A 35 -17.06 18.37 -3.24
CA ASP A 35 -16.94 17.27 -2.29
C ASP A 35 -17.06 15.88 -2.94
N LEU A 36 -17.83 15.74 -4.03
CA LEU A 36 -17.97 14.46 -4.72
C LEU A 36 -16.71 14.10 -5.48
N GLU A 37 -16.15 15.06 -6.21
CA GLU A 37 -14.90 14.86 -6.94
C GLU A 37 -13.74 14.55 -5.98
N LEU A 38 -13.67 15.28 -4.86
CA LEU A 38 -12.68 15.04 -3.81
C LEU A 38 -12.84 13.64 -3.21
N ARG A 39 -14.08 13.23 -2.94
CA ARG A 39 -14.38 11.91 -2.38
C ARG A 39 -14.05 10.79 -3.34
N GLU A 40 -14.41 10.93 -4.61
CA GLU A 40 -14.08 9.93 -5.64
C GLU A 40 -12.57 9.76 -5.77
N LYS A 41 -11.82 10.87 -5.80
CA LYS A 41 -10.35 10.84 -5.83
C LYS A 41 -9.78 10.16 -4.59
N LEU A 42 -10.26 10.52 -3.39
CA LEU A 42 -9.82 9.87 -2.15
C LEU A 42 -10.14 8.38 -2.12
N MET A 43 -11.33 7.99 -2.58
CA MET A 43 -11.72 6.58 -2.66
C MET A 43 -10.81 5.80 -3.61
N GLN A 44 -10.46 6.36 -4.77
CA GLN A 44 -9.51 5.76 -5.70
C GLN A 44 -8.12 5.61 -5.06
N ASP A 45 -7.62 6.65 -4.40
CA ASP A 45 -6.32 6.61 -3.71
C ASP A 45 -6.29 5.56 -2.59
N LEU A 46 -7.39 5.42 -1.84
CA LEU A 46 -7.52 4.42 -0.79
C LEU A 46 -7.55 3.01 -1.38
N VAL A 47 -8.37 2.77 -2.41
CA VAL A 47 -8.43 1.47 -3.10
C VAL A 47 -7.05 1.08 -3.62
N LYS A 48 -6.35 2.01 -4.26
CA LYS A 48 -4.98 1.82 -4.76
C LYS A 48 -3.99 1.45 -3.66
N LYS A 49 -4.10 2.05 -2.47
CA LYS A 49 -3.23 1.71 -1.33
C LYS A 49 -3.58 0.36 -0.69
N PHE A 50 -4.86 0.06 -0.55
CA PHE A 50 -5.32 -1.21 0.06
C PHE A 50 -5.20 -2.41 -0.86
N SER A 51 -5.10 -2.21 -2.18
CA SER A 51 -4.90 -3.29 -3.15
C SER A 51 -3.46 -3.83 -3.16
N ARG A 52 -2.50 -3.08 -2.59
CA ARG A 52 -1.08 -3.43 -2.55
C ARG A 52 -0.82 -4.67 -1.71
N LYS A 53 -0.10 -5.64 -2.26
CA LYS A 53 0.27 -6.89 -1.60
C LYS A 53 1.70 -7.29 -1.96
N LEU A 54 2.34 -8.01 -1.04
CA LEU A 54 3.60 -8.69 -1.31
C LEU A 54 3.40 -10.20 -1.31
N LEU A 55 3.98 -10.85 -2.31
CA LEU A 55 4.10 -12.29 -2.39
C LEU A 55 5.58 -12.65 -2.31
N PHE A 56 5.89 -13.65 -1.50
CA PHE A 56 7.24 -14.16 -1.30
C PHE A 56 7.29 -15.58 -1.82
N GLU A 57 8.12 -15.81 -2.83
CA GLU A 57 8.34 -17.13 -3.41
C GLU A 57 9.83 -17.47 -3.34
N GLY A 58 10.17 -18.76 -3.21
CA GLY A 58 11.55 -19.21 -3.28
C GLY A 58 12.00 -20.11 -2.13
N THR A 59 13.31 -20.14 -1.93
CA THR A 59 14.00 -20.98 -0.95
C THR A 59 14.65 -20.12 0.14
N VAL A 60 15.29 -20.77 1.12
CA VAL A 60 16.01 -20.08 2.21
C VAL A 60 17.18 -19.21 1.71
N ARG A 61 17.72 -19.47 0.50
CA ARG A 61 18.93 -18.79 -0.01
C ARG A 61 18.67 -17.78 -1.11
N SER A 62 17.69 -18.05 -1.97
CA SER A 62 17.26 -17.11 -3.01
C SER A 62 15.76 -17.20 -3.17
N GLY A 63 15.17 -16.07 -3.53
CA GLY A 63 13.74 -15.96 -3.75
C GLY A 63 13.36 -14.84 -4.69
N THR A 64 12.06 -14.64 -4.78
CA THR A 64 11.44 -13.59 -5.56
C THR A 64 10.41 -12.91 -4.69
N VAL A 65 10.51 -11.59 -4.61
CA VAL A 65 9.54 -10.72 -3.94
C VAL A 65 8.71 -10.06 -5.02
N SER A 66 7.42 -10.39 -5.07
CA SER A 66 6.50 -9.83 -6.05
C SER A 66 5.60 -8.80 -5.38
N PHE A 67 5.69 -7.56 -5.83
CA PHE A 67 4.77 -6.48 -5.49
C PHE A 67 3.58 -6.52 -6.45
N VAL A 68 2.38 -6.65 -5.91
CA VAL A 68 1.13 -6.70 -6.67
C VAL A 68 0.30 -5.48 -6.29
N GLN A 69 -0.13 -4.72 -7.29
CA GLN A 69 -1.06 -3.60 -7.12
C GLN A 69 -2.05 -3.62 -8.30
N GLU A 70 -3.32 -3.86 -7.98
CA GLU A 70 -4.39 -4.03 -8.99
C GLU A 70 -4.00 -5.09 -10.02
N ASP A 71 -3.92 -4.72 -11.31
CA ASP A 71 -3.56 -5.62 -12.41
C ASP A 71 -2.04 -5.63 -12.72
N LYS A 72 -1.25 -4.82 -12.02
CA LYS A 72 0.20 -4.72 -12.22
C LYS A 72 0.95 -5.56 -11.19
N THR A 73 1.96 -6.28 -11.65
CA THR A 73 2.87 -7.05 -10.80
C THR A 73 4.31 -6.73 -11.17
N ALA A 74 5.14 -6.39 -10.18
CA ALA A 74 6.57 -6.23 -10.32
C ALA A 74 7.30 -7.25 -9.45
N SER A 75 8.19 -8.03 -10.04
CA SER A 75 8.93 -9.10 -9.36
C SER A 75 10.41 -8.73 -9.23
N PHE A 76 10.94 -8.92 -8.02
CA PHE A 76 12.31 -8.58 -7.65
C PHE A 76 13.03 -9.81 -7.13
N GLN A 77 14.28 -10.01 -7.55
CA GLN A 77 15.08 -11.12 -7.05
C GLN A 77 15.60 -10.80 -5.65
N SER A 78 15.59 -11.80 -4.76
CA SER A 78 16.16 -11.69 -3.43
C SER A 78 17.24 -12.75 -3.21
N GLU A 79 18.29 -12.36 -2.51
CA GLU A 79 19.45 -13.21 -2.23
C GLU A 79 19.90 -13.05 -0.79
N ILE A 80 20.36 -14.15 -0.19
CA ILE A 80 20.86 -14.15 1.18
C ILE A 80 22.13 -13.31 1.32
N GLY A 81 22.18 -12.54 2.40
CA GLY A 81 23.32 -11.71 2.74
C GLY A 81 24.39 -12.49 3.50
N GLY A 82 25.61 -11.93 3.53
CA GLY A 82 26.70 -12.42 4.36
C GLY A 82 26.92 -11.57 5.62
N GLY A 83 27.48 -12.17 6.66
CA GLY A 83 27.89 -11.47 7.88
C GLY A 83 26.70 -10.88 8.66
N LYS A 84 26.64 -9.55 8.75
CA LYS A 84 25.52 -8.83 9.39
C LYS A 84 24.32 -8.60 8.46
N CYS A 85 24.48 -8.83 7.16
CA CYS A 85 23.40 -8.72 6.19
C CYS A 85 22.57 -10.01 6.24
N ILE A 86 21.26 -9.87 6.44
CA ILE A 86 20.31 -10.97 6.47
C ILE A 86 20.04 -11.42 5.03
N PHE A 87 19.56 -10.49 4.20
CA PHE A 87 19.36 -10.65 2.76
C PHE A 87 19.18 -9.28 2.11
N TYR A 88 19.21 -9.26 0.78
CA TYR A 88 18.92 -8.08 -0.01
C TYR A 88 17.96 -8.41 -1.16
N ILE A 89 17.26 -7.39 -1.62
CA ILE A 89 16.38 -7.44 -2.78
C ILE A 89 16.99 -6.56 -3.86
N ILE A 90 17.24 -7.13 -5.03
CA ILE A 90 17.78 -6.41 -6.19
C ILE A 90 16.64 -5.64 -6.84
N ILE A 91 16.82 -4.32 -6.99
CA ILE A 91 15.80 -3.43 -7.55
C ILE A 91 16.32 -2.75 -8.84
N PRO A 92 15.45 -2.49 -9.82
CA PRO A 92 15.81 -1.68 -10.98
C PRO A 92 16.17 -0.26 -10.56
N ASN A 93 17.17 0.30 -11.24
CA ASN A 93 17.52 1.72 -11.10
C ASN A 93 16.40 2.61 -11.65
N GLU A 94 16.48 3.91 -11.37
CA GLU A 94 15.45 4.87 -11.77
C GLU A 94 15.23 4.93 -13.30
N LYS A 95 16.28 4.69 -14.09
CA LYS A 95 16.23 4.74 -15.56
C LYS A 95 15.52 3.53 -16.16
N THR A 96 15.64 2.37 -15.54
CA THR A 96 15.01 1.12 -16.01
C THR A 96 13.71 0.79 -15.28
N TRP A 97 13.37 1.54 -14.22
CA TRP A 97 12.21 1.32 -13.36
C TRP A 97 10.90 1.15 -14.13
N LEU A 98 10.51 2.14 -14.93
CA LEU A 98 9.25 2.11 -15.68
C LEU A 98 9.22 0.95 -16.67
N ALA A 99 10.34 0.68 -17.35
CA ALA A 99 10.44 -0.39 -18.35
C ALA A 99 10.36 -1.80 -17.71
N THR A 100 10.91 -1.97 -16.52
CA THR A 100 10.95 -3.27 -15.84
C THR A 100 9.69 -3.54 -15.00
N THR A 101 9.16 -2.52 -14.34
CA THR A 101 8.09 -2.68 -13.34
C THR A 101 6.71 -2.22 -13.84
N GLY A 102 6.67 -1.35 -14.86
CA GLY A 102 5.44 -0.73 -15.34
C GLY A 102 4.82 0.30 -14.39
N PHE A 103 5.52 0.67 -13.32
CA PHE A 103 5.13 1.73 -12.39
C PHE A 103 5.85 3.04 -12.71
N GLU A 104 5.21 4.16 -12.39
CA GLU A 104 5.79 5.48 -12.63
C GLU A 104 6.98 5.72 -11.70
N THR A 105 7.95 6.50 -12.19
CA THR A 105 9.17 6.83 -11.43
C THR A 105 8.85 7.61 -10.15
N GLU A 106 7.81 8.45 -10.18
CA GLU A 106 7.34 9.22 -9.02
C GLU A 106 6.86 8.29 -7.88
N GLU A 107 6.31 7.11 -8.22
CA GLU A 107 5.82 6.13 -7.25
C GLU A 107 6.94 5.24 -6.69
N ARG A 108 8.13 5.24 -7.33
CA ARG A 108 9.24 4.34 -6.99
C ARG A 108 9.59 4.39 -5.51
N ALA A 109 9.78 5.58 -4.95
CA ALA A 109 10.18 5.74 -3.56
C ALA A 109 9.13 5.18 -2.59
N GLU A 110 7.84 5.43 -2.86
CA GLU A 110 6.74 4.93 -2.03
C GLU A 110 6.64 3.39 -2.11
N ILE A 111 6.76 2.82 -3.31
CA ILE A 111 6.71 1.37 -3.53
C ILE A 111 7.89 0.67 -2.84
N LEU A 112 9.12 1.21 -2.98
CA LEU A 112 10.31 0.64 -2.34
C LEU A 112 10.21 0.69 -0.82
N LEU A 113 9.68 1.78 -0.26
CA LEU A 113 9.43 1.89 1.18
C LEU A 113 8.41 0.83 1.62
N PHE A 114 7.30 0.69 0.89
CA PHE A 114 6.28 -0.31 1.18
C PHE A 114 6.85 -1.73 1.14
N ILE A 115 7.67 -2.05 0.12
CA ILE A 115 8.36 -3.34 0.01
C ILE A 115 9.24 -3.53 1.25
N ALA A 116 10.12 -2.58 1.55
CA ALA A 116 11.08 -2.69 2.66
C ALA A 116 10.38 -2.91 4.02
N GLU A 117 9.36 -2.11 4.34
CA GLU A 117 8.65 -2.20 5.62
C GLU A 117 7.86 -3.51 5.76
N ASN A 118 7.15 -3.93 4.71
CA ASN A 118 6.37 -5.16 4.76
C ASN A 118 7.28 -6.39 4.75
N THR A 119 8.37 -6.37 3.99
CA THR A 119 9.38 -7.42 4.02
C THR A 119 10.01 -7.54 5.41
N LEU A 120 10.39 -6.43 6.05
CA LEU A 120 10.90 -6.45 7.42
C LEU A 120 9.88 -7.08 8.38
N ARG A 121 8.61 -6.70 8.28
CA ARG A 121 7.54 -7.20 9.16
C ARG A 121 7.22 -8.68 8.94
N GLN A 122 7.22 -9.15 7.69
CA GLN A 122 6.73 -10.49 7.33
C GLN A 122 7.82 -11.55 7.29
N GLN A 123 9.04 -11.19 6.86
CA GLN A 123 10.13 -12.15 6.65
C GLN A 123 11.16 -12.16 7.80
N ILE A 124 11.25 -11.08 8.58
CA ILE A 124 12.27 -10.96 9.63
C ILE A 124 11.60 -11.00 11.01
N SER A 125 11.87 -12.06 11.76
CA SER A 125 11.34 -12.28 13.10
C SER A 125 12.10 -11.52 14.20
N THR A 126 13.28 -10.98 13.88
CA THR A 126 14.13 -10.29 14.86
C THR A 126 13.69 -8.84 15.02
N ALA A 127 13.33 -8.46 16.24
CA ALA A 127 12.84 -7.11 16.57
C ALA A 127 13.88 -5.99 16.37
N GLU A 128 15.17 -6.34 16.30
CA GLU A 128 16.26 -5.38 16.14
C GLU A 128 16.76 -5.24 14.69
N ALA A 129 16.09 -5.84 13.71
CA ALA A 129 16.52 -5.69 12.32
C ALA A 129 16.18 -4.30 11.75
N TYR A 130 16.99 -3.83 10.80
CA TYR A 130 16.75 -2.59 10.05
C TYR A 130 17.06 -2.78 8.56
N TYR A 131 16.56 -1.88 7.72
CA TYR A 131 16.81 -1.90 6.28
C TYR A 131 17.51 -0.63 5.79
N LYS A 132 18.18 -0.74 4.64
CA LYS A 132 18.75 0.38 3.90
C LYS A 132 18.33 0.25 2.43
N ILE A 133 17.74 1.31 1.90
CA ILE A 133 17.39 1.42 0.48
C ILE A 133 18.53 2.15 -0.22
N SER A 134 19.16 1.48 -1.17
CA SER A 134 20.14 2.02 -2.11
C SER A 134 19.49 2.18 -3.48
N ASP A 135 20.23 2.63 -4.50
CA ASP A 135 19.65 2.78 -5.84
C ASP A 135 19.41 1.44 -6.56
N GLU A 136 20.17 0.41 -6.25
CA GLU A 136 20.12 -0.90 -6.92
C GLU A 136 19.66 -2.04 -6.01
N GLU A 137 19.53 -1.79 -4.70
CA GLU A 137 19.13 -2.83 -3.75
C GLU A 137 18.42 -2.28 -2.51
N ILE A 138 17.61 -3.14 -1.89
CA ILE A 138 17.12 -2.99 -0.51
C ILE A 138 17.82 -4.05 0.34
N ALA A 139 18.71 -3.64 1.23
CA ALA A 139 19.47 -4.54 2.09
C ALA A 139 18.94 -4.54 3.52
N PHE A 140 18.83 -5.72 4.14
CA PHE A 140 18.34 -5.93 5.50
C PHE A 140 19.46 -6.41 6.41
N PHE A 141 19.57 -5.83 7.61
CA PHE A 141 20.68 -6.08 8.53
C PHE A 141 20.18 -6.39 9.94
N TYR A 142 20.98 -7.18 10.67
CA TYR A 142 20.92 -7.21 12.12
C TYR A 142 21.58 -5.94 12.67
N LYS A 143 21.05 -5.43 13.79
CA LYS A 143 21.65 -4.33 14.54
C LYS A 143 22.91 -4.75 15.28
#